data_AF-M4SXR3-F1
#
_entry.id   AF-M4SXR3-F1
#
_cell.length_a   1.000
_cell.length_b   1.000
_cell.length_c   1.000
_cell.angle_alpha   90.00
_cell.angle_beta   90.00
_cell.angle_gamma   90.00
#
_symmetry.space_group_name_H-M   'P 1'
#
loop_
_entity.id
_entity.type
_entity.pdbx_description
1 polymer ?
#
loop_
_entity_poly.entity_id
_entity_poly.type
_entity_poly.pdbx_seq_one_letter_code
_entity_poly.pdbx_strand_id
1 'polypeptide(L)'
;MEESNPNKQLLLLLLVTTAALQATALHIDKAQVTTPCHAATYLRHISTRAGATLRDSLGCARAATEKAAQVKALAASKQAVDRAAATIIATDLERQAYAALKTVLANLEAITNGIAAAGRLAGGQELLEELKGTQIKDYNKKTAAEAVTDGQALKAELQIKPAQHGSCKNEDGWRTDLPKAGTATTGTKTTITLLTGKAATPGANPGEALTLCGHGSPGAIEGRSSCATTNTGNLGLKGGQIFTTAPETATRANTDTATNYKITIPTDQVPSQKTVDPDLTDIKKLEDAIRSIDKITAQLDLEQIANSAALKATAAKAIGGESASYSDSAIQAQV
;
A
#
# COMPACT_ATOMS: atom_id res chain seq x y z
N MET A 1 23.38 -30.52 -45.60
CA MET A 1 23.35 -29.07 -45.37
C MET A 1 21.92 -28.71 -45.09
N GLU A 2 21.54 -28.68 -43.82
CA GLU A 2 20.20 -28.33 -43.38
C GLU A 2 20.10 -26.80 -43.48
N GLU A 3 19.28 -26.31 -44.40
CA GLU A 3 19.03 -24.88 -44.55
C GLU A 3 18.46 -24.34 -43.24
N SER A 4 19.27 -23.58 -42.52
CA SER A 4 18.88 -22.85 -41.33
C SER A 4 17.82 -21.82 -41.72
N ASN A 5 16.54 -22.17 -41.53
CA ASN A 5 15.39 -21.31 -41.80
C ASN A 5 15.59 -19.91 -41.15
N PRO A 6 15.63 -18.81 -41.92
CA PRO A 6 15.86 -17.46 -41.40
C PRO A 6 14.80 -17.01 -40.38
N ASN A 7 13.57 -17.55 -40.45
CA ASN A 7 12.52 -17.28 -39.44
C ASN A 7 12.87 -17.87 -38.06
N LYS A 8 13.64 -18.97 -38.01
CA LYS A 8 14.12 -19.53 -36.73
C LYS A 8 15.11 -18.59 -36.05
N GLN A 9 15.97 -17.89 -36.79
CA GLN A 9 16.92 -16.93 -36.19
C GLN A 9 16.21 -15.66 -35.68
N LEU A 10 15.18 -15.18 -36.37
CA LEU A 10 14.39 -14.03 -35.91
C LEU A 10 13.59 -14.40 -34.64
N LEU A 11 12.98 -15.60 -34.60
CA LEU A 11 12.34 -16.12 -33.38
C LEU A 11 13.33 -16.39 -32.24
N LEU A 12 14.52 -16.94 -32.51
CA LEU A 12 15.54 -17.21 -31.48
C LEU A 12 16.16 -15.94 -30.88
N LEU A 13 16.14 -14.80 -31.60
CA LEU A 13 16.58 -13.51 -31.09
C LEU A 13 15.50 -12.78 -30.27
N LEU A 14 14.22 -13.16 -30.43
CA LEU A 14 13.12 -12.73 -29.56
C LEU A 14 13.12 -13.44 -28.19
N LEU A 15 13.91 -14.51 -28.02
CA LEU A 15 14.07 -15.30 -26.80
C LEU A 15 15.00 -14.68 -25.74
N VAL A 16 15.27 -13.36 -25.81
CA VAL A 16 15.97 -12.66 -24.72
C VAL A 16 14.97 -12.35 -23.60
N THR A 17 15.09 -13.13 -22.53
CA THR A 17 14.41 -13.05 -21.23
C THR A 17 13.67 -11.73 -21.03
N THR A 18 12.38 -11.71 -21.34
CA THR A 18 11.47 -10.73 -20.77
C THR A 18 11.49 -10.96 -19.27
N ALA A 19 11.80 -9.92 -18.50
CA ALA A 19 11.43 -9.94 -17.09
C ALA A 19 9.90 -10.05 -17.08
N ALA A 20 9.39 -11.26 -16.84
CA ALA A 20 7.96 -11.48 -16.70
C ALA A 20 7.48 -10.56 -15.59
N LEU A 21 6.58 -9.62 -15.91
CA LEU A 21 5.92 -8.81 -14.91
C LEU A 21 5.07 -9.76 -14.07
N GLN A 22 5.54 -10.10 -12.89
CA GLN A 22 4.63 -10.62 -11.88
C GLN A 22 3.75 -9.44 -11.47
N ALA A 23 2.46 -9.51 -11.79
CA ALA A 23 1.47 -8.59 -11.25
C ALA A 23 1.52 -8.71 -9.72
N THR A 24 2.24 -7.80 -9.05
CA THR A 24 2.30 -7.81 -7.59
C THR A 24 1.02 -7.21 -7.05
N ALA A 25 0.27 -7.99 -6.29
CA ALA A 25 -0.93 -7.51 -5.63
C ALA A 25 -0.60 -6.29 -4.75
N LEU A 26 -1.31 -5.18 -4.96
CA LEU A 26 -1.16 -3.96 -4.16
C LEU A 26 -1.61 -4.18 -2.71
N HIS A 27 -2.62 -5.02 -2.52
CA HIS A 27 -3.19 -5.36 -1.22
C HIS A 27 -2.66 -6.71 -0.74
N ILE A 28 -2.46 -6.83 0.57
CA ILE A 28 -2.08 -8.08 1.21
C ILE A 28 -3.35 -8.92 1.43
N ASP A 29 -3.50 -10.01 0.67
CA ASP A 29 -4.59 -10.96 0.88
C ASP A 29 -4.53 -11.55 2.31
N LYS A 30 -5.71 -11.70 2.93
CA LYS A 30 -5.90 -12.25 4.29
C LYS A 30 -5.26 -11.47 5.43
N ALA A 31 -4.83 -10.24 5.20
CA ALA A 31 -4.25 -9.40 6.24
C ALA A 31 -5.19 -9.25 7.45
N GLN A 32 -4.65 -9.48 8.65
CA GLN A 32 -5.34 -9.25 9.92
C GLN A 32 -4.81 -7.99 10.60
N VAL A 33 -5.56 -6.91 10.43
CA VAL A 33 -5.21 -5.61 11.02
C VAL A 33 -5.97 -5.43 12.33
N THR A 34 -5.24 -5.57 13.43
CA THR A 34 -5.79 -5.50 14.81
C THR A 34 -5.06 -4.51 15.70
N THR A 35 -3.91 -4.02 15.28
CA THR A 35 -3.08 -3.05 16.01
C THR A 35 -2.68 -1.89 15.11
N PRO A 36 -2.31 -0.72 15.65
CA PRO A 36 -1.86 0.40 14.83
C PRO A 36 -0.66 0.00 13.96
N CYS A 37 0.25 -0.82 14.47
CA CYS A 37 1.37 -1.33 13.68
C CYS A 37 0.98 -2.25 12.54
N HIS A 38 -0.04 -3.09 12.70
CA HIS A 38 -0.55 -3.89 11.58
C HIS A 38 -1.09 -3.00 10.46
N ALA A 39 -1.85 -1.95 10.81
CA ALA A 39 -2.39 -0.98 9.85
C ALA A 39 -1.25 -0.22 9.15
N ALA A 40 -0.27 0.27 9.90
CA ALA A 40 0.89 0.94 9.36
C ALA A 40 1.67 0.04 8.38
N THR A 41 1.94 -1.21 8.76
CA THR A 41 2.64 -2.18 7.89
C THR A 41 1.86 -2.46 6.60
N TYR A 42 0.54 -2.59 6.69
CA TYR A 42 -0.33 -2.77 5.51
C TYR A 42 -0.26 -1.54 4.56
N LEU A 43 -0.34 -0.33 5.09
CA LEU A 43 -0.29 0.89 4.28
C LEU A 43 1.10 1.14 3.67
N ARG A 44 2.17 0.86 4.41
CA ARG A 44 3.55 0.91 3.87
C ARG A 44 3.75 -0.12 2.77
N HIS A 45 3.09 -1.28 2.86
CA HIS A 45 3.09 -2.27 1.77
C HIS A 45 2.45 -1.70 0.50
N ILE A 46 1.29 -1.06 0.60
CA ILE A 46 0.64 -0.38 -0.55
C ILE A 46 1.62 0.62 -1.18
N SER A 47 2.22 1.53 -0.40
CA SER A 47 3.19 2.50 -0.93
C SER A 47 4.38 1.82 -1.62
N THR A 48 4.93 0.77 -1.01
CA THR A 48 6.11 0.05 -1.53
C THR A 48 5.77 -0.69 -2.83
N ARG A 49 4.62 -1.37 -2.88
CA ARG A 49 4.17 -2.10 -4.07
C ARG A 49 3.82 -1.14 -5.21
N ALA A 50 3.12 -0.04 -4.92
CA ALA A 50 2.87 1.01 -5.91
C ALA A 50 4.17 1.57 -6.52
N GLY A 51 5.15 1.88 -5.67
CA GLY A 51 6.47 2.35 -6.12
C GLY A 51 7.25 1.30 -6.91
N ALA A 52 7.07 0.01 -6.61
CA ALA A 52 7.63 -1.09 -7.41
C ALA A 52 6.95 -1.18 -8.78
N THR A 53 5.62 -1.23 -8.83
CA THR A 53 4.85 -1.28 -10.09
C THR A 53 5.20 -0.13 -11.03
N LEU A 54 5.34 1.10 -10.51
CA LEU A 54 5.77 2.25 -11.31
C LEU A 54 7.16 2.04 -11.91
N ARG A 55 8.13 1.58 -11.10
CA ARG A 55 9.50 1.29 -11.57
C ARG A 55 9.53 0.17 -12.60
N ASP A 56 8.79 -0.91 -12.35
CA ASP A 56 8.74 -2.06 -13.24
C ASP A 56 8.14 -1.68 -14.60
N SER A 57 7.11 -0.84 -14.59
CA SER A 57 6.45 -0.34 -15.81
C SER A 57 7.36 0.56 -16.65
N LEU A 58 8.11 1.45 -15.99
CA LEU A 58 9.14 2.25 -16.64
C LEU A 58 10.29 1.37 -17.18
N GLY A 59 10.67 0.35 -16.42
CA GLY A 59 11.65 -0.66 -16.83
C GLY A 59 11.22 -1.41 -18.08
N CYS A 60 9.94 -1.79 -18.18
CA CYS A 60 9.37 -2.43 -19.37
C CYS A 60 9.37 -1.53 -20.59
N ALA A 61 8.94 -0.27 -20.45
CA ALA A 61 8.96 0.68 -21.55
C ALA A 61 10.40 0.89 -22.06
N ARG A 62 11.36 1.03 -21.15
CA ARG A 62 12.79 1.12 -21.48
C ARG A 62 13.28 -0.12 -22.22
N ALA A 63 12.99 -1.32 -21.70
CA ALA A 63 13.41 -2.57 -22.32
C ALA A 63 12.81 -2.73 -23.73
N ALA A 64 11.56 -2.33 -23.94
CA ALA A 64 10.93 -2.34 -25.25
C ALA A 64 11.62 -1.38 -26.24
N THR A 65 12.01 -0.18 -25.79
CA THR A 65 12.79 0.76 -26.61
C THR A 65 14.19 0.22 -26.96
N GLU A 66 14.90 -0.37 -25.98
CA GLU A 66 16.22 -0.99 -26.20
C GLU A 66 16.12 -2.14 -27.22
N LYS A 67 15.08 -2.98 -27.10
CA LYS A 67 14.82 -4.06 -28.05
C LYS A 67 14.49 -3.54 -29.45
N ALA A 68 13.69 -2.48 -29.57
CA ALA A 68 13.41 -1.86 -30.86
C ALA A 68 14.69 -1.39 -31.56
N ALA A 69 15.62 -0.77 -30.83
CA ALA A 69 16.90 -0.34 -31.36
C ALA A 69 17.77 -1.53 -31.83
N GLN A 70 17.79 -2.63 -31.07
CA GLN A 70 18.50 -3.86 -31.47
C GLN A 70 17.91 -4.46 -32.75
N VAL A 71 16.58 -4.51 -32.86
CA VAL A 71 15.89 -5.01 -34.07
C VAL A 71 16.20 -4.12 -35.28
N LYS A 72 16.23 -2.79 -35.13
CA LYS A 72 16.63 -1.86 -36.20
C LYS A 72 18.08 -2.10 -36.66
N ALA A 73 19.00 -2.30 -35.72
CA ALA A 73 20.40 -2.58 -36.05
C ALA A 73 20.55 -3.91 -36.81
N LEU A 74 19.82 -4.95 -36.42
CA LEU A 74 19.78 -6.22 -37.13
C LEU A 74 19.17 -6.09 -38.52
N ALA A 75 18.07 -5.32 -38.66
CA ALA A 75 17.41 -5.10 -39.95
C ALA A 75 18.36 -4.55 -41.02
N ALA A 76 19.31 -3.70 -40.61
CA ALA A 76 20.31 -3.12 -41.51
C ALA A 76 21.20 -4.17 -42.19
N SER A 77 21.42 -5.34 -41.56
CA SER A 77 22.26 -6.42 -42.10
C SER A 77 21.46 -7.50 -42.87
N LYS A 78 20.15 -7.31 -43.07
CA LYS A 78 19.26 -8.30 -43.69
C LYS A 78 18.86 -7.91 -45.13
N GLN A 79 18.35 -8.89 -45.88
CA GLN A 79 17.78 -8.68 -47.21
C GLN A 79 16.50 -7.83 -47.13
N ALA A 80 16.04 -7.31 -48.27
CA ALA A 80 15.00 -6.28 -48.30
C ALA A 80 13.70 -6.68 -47.57
N VAL A 81 13.24 -7.93 -47.74
CA VAL A 81 12.00 -8.44 -47.13
C VAL A 81 12.14 -8.57 -45.61
N ASP A 82 13.19 -9.25 -45.14
CA ASP A 82 13.51 -9.38 -43.71
C ASP A 82 13.74 -8.04 -43.03
N ARG A 83 14.35 -7.07 -43.74
CA ARG A 83 14.55 -5.70 -43.26
C ARG A 83 13.22 -4.99 -43.05
N ALA A 84 12.27 -5.15 -43.98
CA ALA A 84 10.94 -4.56 -43.87
C ALA A 84 10.18 -5.14 -42.66
N ALA A 85 10.16 -6.47 -42.52
CA ALA A 85 9.55 -7.15 -41.38
C ALA A 85 10.16 -6.71 -40.03
N ALA A 86 11.49 -6.69 -39.92
CA ALA A 86 12.17 -6.25 -38.70
C ALA A 86 11.90 -4.76 -38.38
N THR A 87 11.83 -3.90 -39.39
CA THR A 87 11.50 -2.48 -39.20
C THR A 87 10.09 -2.29 -38.64
N ILE A 88 9.13 -3.11 -39.05
CA ILE A 88 7.75 -3.09 -38.53
C ILE A 88 7.72 -3.53 -37.07
N ILE A 89 8.41 -4.63 -36.73
CA ILE A 89 8.53 -5.11 -35.35
C ILE A 89 9.13 -4.02 -34.46
N ALA A 90 10.21 -3.39 -34.89
CA ALA A 90 10.84 -2.32 -34.12
C ALA A 90 9.93 -1.10 -33.94
N THR A 91 9.19 -0.70 -34.98
CA THR A 91 8.24 0.42 -34.91
C THR A 91 7.10 0.10 -33.95
N ASP A 92 6.61 -1.14 -33.95
CA ASP A 92 5.55 -1.56 -33.04
C ASP A 92 6.02 -1.58 -31.57
N LEU A 93 7.24 -2.07 -31.31
CA LEU A 93 7.86 -2.01 -29.99
C LEU A 93 8.00 -0.55 -29.49
N GLU A 94 8.42 0.38 -30.35
CA GLU A 94 8.48 1.81 -30.01
C GLU A 94 7.11 2.40 -29.73
N ARG A 95 6.11 2.08 -30.55
CA ARG A 95 4.73 2.53 -30.38
C ARG A 95 4.16 2.06 -29.03
N GLN A 96 4.40 0.82 -28.66
CA GLN A 96 3.93 0.28 -27.38
C GLN A 96 4.70 0.84 -26.19
N ALA A 97 6.02 0.99 -26.30
CA ALA A 97 6.84 1.65 -25.28
C ALA A 97 6.34 3.08 -25.02
N TYR A 98 6.05 3.84 -26.09
CA TYR A 98 5.48 5.17 -26.00
C TYR A 98 4.08 5.18 -25.38
N ALA A 99 3.22 4.21 -25.73
CA ALA A 99 1.90 4.07 -25.12
C ALA A 99 1.99 3.79 -23.60
N ALA A 100 2.93 2.94 -23.18
CA ALA A 100 3.20 2.68 -21.77
C ALA A 100 3.69 3.93 -21.04
N LEU A 101 4.68 4.65 -21.59
CA LEU A 101 5.16 5.92 -21.03
C LEU A 101 4.05 6.95 -20.91
N LYS A 102 3.23 7.13 -21.95
CA LYS A 102 2.08 8.04 -21.94
C LYS A 102 1.07 7.66 -20.86
N THR A 103 0.84 6.36 -20.65
CA THR A 103 -0.08 5.86 -19.61
C THR A 103 0.49 6.12 -18.21
N VAL A 104 1.79 5.90 -18.00
CA VAL A 104 2.46 6.23 -16.74
C VAL A 104 2.37 7.74 -16.47
N LEU A 105 2.68 8.57 -17.46
CA LEU A 105 2.59 10.04 -17.36
C LEU A 105 1.16 10.51 -17.01
N ALA A 106 0.14 9.94 -17.68
CA ALA A 106 -1.25 10.28 -17.42
C ALA A 106 -1.73 9.89 -16.01
N ASN A 107 -1.07 8.91 -15.38
CA ASN A 107 -1.44 8.39 -14.06
C ASN A 107 -0.48 8.82 -12.94
N LEU A 108 0.59 9.56 -13.25
CA LEU A 108 1.67 9.85 -12.31
C LEU A 108 1.19 10.61 -11.07
N GLU A 109 0.29 11.58 -11.25
CA GLU A 109 -0.30 12.33 -10.15
C GLU A 109 -1.12 11.42 -9.22
N ALA A 110 -1.98 10.57 -9.77
CA ALA A 110 -2.76 9.62 -8.98
C ALA A 110 -1.86 8.66 -8.19
N ILE A 111 -0.77 8.20 -8.79
CA ILE A 111 0.18 7.29 -8.15
C ILE A 111 0.91 7.98 -7.00
N THR A 112 1.48 9.16 -7.27
CA THR A 112 2.27 9.89 -6.27
C THR A 112 1.40 10.37 -5.11
N ASN A 113 0.19 10.87 -5.38
CA ASN A 113 -0.76 11.27 -4.35
C ASN A 113 -1.23 10.07 -3.52
N GLY A 114 -1.54 8.92 -4.13
CA GLY A 114 -1.93 7.73 -3.37
C GLY A 114 -0.80 7.11 -2.57
N ILE A 115 0.45 7.13 -3.06
CA ILE A 115 1.63 6.71 -2.28
C ILE A 115 1.79 7.63 -1.06
N ALA A 116 1.64 8.93 -1.25
CA ALA A 116 1.72 9.91 -0.18
C ALA A 116 0.57 9.75 0.83
N ALA A 117 -0.66 9.51 0.37
CA ALA A 117 -1.82 9.23 1.21
C ALA A 117 -1.63 7.97 2.06
N ALA A 118 -1.20 6.86 1.46
CA ALA A 118 -0.85 5.65 2.21
C ALA A 118 0.28 5.92 3.22
N GLY A 119 1.27 6.75 2.86
CA GLY A 119 2.32 7.19 3.77
C GLY A 119 1.82 8.03 4.95
N ARG A 120 0.90 8.98 4.72
CA ARG A 120 0.27 9.81 5.76
C ARG A 120 -0.55 8.97 6.73
N LEU A 121 -1.42 8.10 6.21
CA LEU A 121 -2.19 7.18 7.03
C LEU A 121 -1.26 6.26 7.83
N ALA A 122 -0.20 5.71 7.21
CA ALA A 122 0.77 4.86 7.91
C ALA A 122 1.47 5.61 9.05
N GLY A 123 1.90 6.85 8.81
CA GLY A 123 2.51 7.71 9.83
C GLY A 123 1.55 8.01 10.99
N GLY A 124 0.26 8.23 10.71
CA GLY A 124 -0.75 8.40 11.75
C GLY A 124 -0.92 7.15 12.62
N GLN A 125 -0.86 5.96 12.02
CA GLN A 125 -0.91 4.69 12.76
C GLN A 125 0.37 4.45 13.58
N GLU A 126 1.54 4.81 13.04
CA GLU A 126 2.84 4.77 13.74
C GLU A 126 2.84 5.71 14.96
N LEU A 127 2.27 6.91 14.82
CA LEU A 127 2.10 7.84 15.94
C LEU A 127 1.12 7.32 16.98
N LEU A 128 -0.01 6.73 16.55
CA LEU A 128 -0.98 6.15 17.47
C LEU A 128 -0.35 5.02 18.29
N GLU A 129 0.52 4.20 17.68
CA GLU A 129 1.31 3.20 18.40
C GLU A 129 2.21 3.82 19.46
N GLU A 130 3.00 4.84 19.09
CA GLU A 130 3.94 5.49 20.02
C GLU A 130 3.22 6.16 21.19
N LEU A 131 2.04 6.70 20.91
CA LEU A 131 1.22 7.31 21.93
C LEU A 131 0.51 6.27 22.77
N LYS A 132 0.19 5.06 22.27
CA LYS A 132 -0.73 4.12 22.92
C LYS A 132 -0.36 3.73 24.37
N GLY A 133 0.93 3.85 24.72
CA GLY A 133 1.44 3.56 26.06
C GLY A 133 1.30 4.72 27.06
N THR A 134 0.84 5.89 26.61
CA THR A 134 0.73 7.09 27.46
C THR A 134 -0.32 6.89 28.55
N GLN A 135 0.08 7.21 29.77
CA GLN A 135 -0.74 7.04 30.97
C GLN A 135 -0.52 8.20 31.94
N ILE A 136 -1.50 8.44 32.80
CA ILE A 136 -1.29 9.22 34.02
C ILE A 136 -0.67 8.29 35.06
N LYS A 137 0.36 8.74 35.78
CA LYS A 137 0.95 7.99 36.89
C LYS A 137 0.02 7.99 38.10
N ASP A 138 0.14 6.95 38.92
CA ASP A 138 -0.48 6.97 40.25
C ASP A 138 0.14 8.09 41.09
N TYR A 139 -0.72 8.88 41.72
CA TYR A 139 -0.34 9.85 42.73
C TYR A 139 -0.82 9.35 44.09
N ASN A 140 0.13 9.04 44.97
CA ASN A 140 -0.15 8.48 46.30
C ASN A 140 -1.07 9.38 47.12
N LYS A 141 -1.85 8.77 48.02
CA LYS A 141 -2.71 9.50 48.94
C LYS A 141 -1.86 10.37 49.88
N LYS A 142 -2.19 11.65 49.95
CA LYS A 142 -1.68 12.63 50.93
C LYS A 142 -2.85 13.27 51.67
N THR A 143 -2.58 14.06 52.71
CA THR A 143 -3.66 14.78 53.39
C THR A 143 -4.39 15.72 52.43
N ALA A 144 -5.67 16.00 52.68
CA ALA A 144 -6.46 16.88 51.84
C ALA A 144 -5.87 18.29 51.70
N ALA A 145 -5.23 18.80 52.76
CA ALA A 145 -4.54 20.09 52.74
C ALA A 145 -3.34 20.05 51.78
N GLU A 146 -2.48 19.03 51.88
CA GLU A 146 -1.33 18.86 50.98
C GLU A 146 -1.77 18.69 49.52
N ALA A 147 -2.88 17.99 49.29
CA ALA A 147 -3.45 17.75 47.97
C ALA A 147 -3.81 19.03 47.17
N VAL A 148 -3.92 20.17 47.85
CA VAL A 148 -4.19 21.49 47.24
C VAL A 148 -3.15 22.56 47.58
N THR A 149 -2.09 22.20 48.31
CA THR A 149 -1.02 23.14 48.70
C THR A 149 -0.05 23.36 47.55
N ASP A 150 0.39 24.62 47.38
CA ASP A 150 1.40 24.99 46.39
C ASP A 150 2.64 24.10 46.49
N GLY A 151 3.06 23.55 45.35
CA GLY A 151 4.19 22.63 45.25
C GLY A 151 3.91 21.17 45.67
N GLN A 152 2.84 20.90 46.44
CA GLN A 152 2.50 19.55 46.95
C GLN A 152 1.21 18.96 46.38
N ALA A 153 0.42 19.78 45.67
CA ALA A 153 -0.87 19.43 45.13
C ALA A 153 -0.87 18.12 44.32
N LEU A 154 -2.04 17.48 44.24
CA LEU A 154 -2.24 16.31 43.37
C LEU A 154 -1.96 16.71 41.92
N LYS A 155 -1.17 15.90 41.21
CA LYS A 155 -0.81 16.15 39.82
C LYS A 155 -1.22 14.96 38.96
N ALA A 156 -1.90 15.24 37.86
CA ALA A 156 -2.04 14.30 36.76
C ALA A 156 -0.74 14.28 35.94
N GLU A 157 0.28 13.60 36.47
CA GLU A 157 1.57 13.50 35.79
C GLU A 157 1.49 12.51 34.63
N LEU A 158 1.65 13.02 33.41
CA LEU A 158 1.70 12.20 32.20
C LEU A 158 3.03 11.45 32.11
N GLN A 159 2.93 10.17 31.77
CA GLN A 159 4.04 9.31 31.41
C GLN A 159 3.82 8.79 29.99
N ILE A 160 4.68 9.20 29.07
CA ILE A 160 4.75 8.64 27.72
C ILE A 160 5.72 7.45 27.77
N LYS A 161 5.34 6.33 27.16
CA LYS A 161 6.18 5.14 27.01
C LYS A 161 6.36 4.86 25.52
N PRO A 162 7.37 5.47 24.87
CA PRO A 162 7.65 5.21 23.46
C PRO A 162 7.99 3.74 23.22
N ALA A 163 7.83 3.29 21.98
CA ALA A 163 8.21 1.94 21.57
C ALA A 163 9.74 1.77 21.71
N GLN A 164 10.17 0.72 22.43
CA GLN A 164 11.58 0.49 22.77
C GLN A 164 12.49 0.35 21.54
N HIS A 165 11.98 -0.23 20.45
CA HIS A 165 12.73 -0.48 19.21
C HIS A 165 12.39 0.52 18.09
N GLY A 166 11.67 1.59 18.44
CA GLY A 166 11.04 2.52 17.50
C GLY A 166 9.71 2.01 16.96
N SER A 167 8.91 2.94 16.42
CA SER A 167 7.54 2.67 16.01
C SER A 167 7.42 1.47 15.08
N CYS A 168 6.63 0.50 15.51
CA CYS A 168 6.27 -0.70 14.75
C CYS A 168 7.45 -1.56 14.31
N LYS A 169 8.52 -1.57 15.10
CA LYS A 169 9.67 -2.45 14.92
C LYS A 169 9.78 -3.49 16.03
N ASN A 170 10.30 -4.65 15.69
CA ASN A 170 10.71 -5.69 16.63
C ASN A 170 12.16 -5.46 17.12
N GLU A 171 12.65 -6.34 17.99
CA GLU A 171 14.00 -6.28 18.58
C GLU A 171 15.12 -6.26 17.52
N ASP A 172 14.91 -6.97 16.41
CA ASP A 172 15.84 -7.04 15.28
C ASP A 172 15.80 -5.79 14.38
N GLY A 173 14.94 -4.81 14.69
CA GLY A 173 14.75 -3.59 13.92
C GLY A 173 13.90 -3.75 12.66
N TRP A 174 13.34 -4.94 12.42
CA TRP A 174 12.38 -5.22 11.36
C TRP A 174 10.98 -4.73 11.73
N ARG A 175 10.16 -4.41 10.72
CA ARG A 175 8.75 -4.07 10.99
C ARG A 175 8.02 -5.27 11.56
N THR A 176 7.10 -5.04 12.50
CA THR A 176 6.23 -6.08 13.05
C THR A 176 5.47 -6.78 11.92
N ASP A 177 5.49 -8.11 11.96
CA ASP A 177 4.81 -8.95 10.99
C ASP A 177 3.30 -8.68 10.99
N LEU A 178 2.74 -8.66 9.79
CA LEU A 178 1.30 -8.58 9.61
C LEU A 178 0.72 -10.00 9.55
N PRO A 179 -0.03 -10.45 10.56
CA PRO A 179 -0.64 -11.77 10.54
C PRO A 179 -1.60 -11.92 9.36
N LYS A 180 -1.70 -13.15 8.85
CA LYS A 180 -2.63 -13.53 7.79
C LYS A 180 -3.49 -14.67 8.28
N ALA A 181 -4.82 -14.57 8.14
CA ALA A 181 -5.70 -15.70 8.45
C ALA A 181 -6.97 -15.70 7.58
N GLY A 182 -7.56 -16.89 7.42
CA GLY A 182 -8.83 -17.09 6.71
C GLY A 182 -8.71 -17.61 5.27
N THR A 183 -9.87 -17.77 4.64
CA THR A 183 -10.02 -18.10 3.21
C THR A 183 -9.81 -16.85 2.35
N ALA A 184 -9.34 -17.03 1.11
CA ALA A 184 -9.12 -15.89 0.22
C ALA A 184 -10.44 -15.15 0.03
N THR A 185 -10.42 -13.82 0.19
CA THR A 185 -11.61 -13.02 -0.14
C THR A 185 -11.87 -13.15 -1.63
N THR A 186 -13.13 -13.36 -2.02
CA THR A 186 -13.49 -13.25 -3.43
C THR A 186 -13.11 -11.84 -3.87
N GLY A 187 -12.40 -11.68 -5.00
CA GLY A 187 -11.84 -10.40 -5.47
C GLY A 187 -12.87 -9.29 -5.76
N THR A 188 -14.11 -9.44 -5.28
CA THR A 188 -15.24 -8.53 -5.40
C THR A 188 -15.16 -7.33 -4.45
N LYS A 189 -14.32 -7.37 -3.41
CA LYS A 189 -14.16 -6.29 -2.43
C LYS A 189 -12.71 -6.09 -2.02
N THR A 190 -12.37 -4.86 -1.66
CA THR A 190 -11.08 -4.47 -1.07
C THR A 190 -11.34 -3.76 0.25
N THR A 191 -10.53 -4.06 1.26
CA THR A 191 -10.65 -3.47 2.60
C THR A 191 -9.34 -2.83 3.05
N ILE A 192 -9.45 -1.71 3.75
CA ILE A 192 -8.36 -1.05 4.46
C ILE A 192 -8.83 -0.80 5.89
N THR A 193 -8.14 -1.37 6.87
CA THR A 193 -8.46 -1.14 8.28
C THR A 193 -7.46 -0.14 8.87
N LEU A 194 -7.99 0.84 9.60
CA LEU A 194 -7.25 1.82 10.36
C LEU A 194 -7.57 1.64 11.85
N LEU A 195 -6.62 1.92 12.73
CA LEU A 195 -6.92 2.06 14.14
C LEU A 195 -7.17 3.54 14.43
N THR A 196 -8.23 3.82 15.16
CA THR A 196 -8.59 5.14 15.65
C THR A 196 -8.34 5.19 17.16
N GLY A 197 -7.92 6.34 17.67
CA GLY A 197 -7.78 6.61 19.09
C GLY A 197 -9.00 7.34 19.65
N LYS A 198 -9.42 6.97 20.86
CA LYS A 198 -10.46 7.67 21.63
C LYS A 198 -10.03 7.83 23.08
N ALA A 199 -10.59 8.79 23.80
CA ALA A 199 -10.33 8.93 25.23
C ALA A 199 -10.65 7.61 25.98
N ALA A 200 -9.78 7.24 26.91
CA ALA A 200 -10.05 6.11 27.79
C ALA A 200 -11.21 6.46 28.74
N THR A 201 -12.12 5.52 28.95
CA THR A 201 -13.21 5.70 29.92
C THR A 201 -12.64 5.58 31.34
N PRO A 202 -12.83 6.57 32.22
CA PRO A 202 -12.47 6.44 33.63
C PRO A 202 -13.21 5.29 34.31
N GLY A 203 -12.60 4.74 35.36
CA GLY A 203 -13.27 3.80 36.25
C GLY A 203 -14.49 4.43 36.93
N ALA A 204 -15.43 3.58 37.34
CA ALA A 204 -16.65 4.02 38.01
C ALA A 204 -16.45 4.24 39.52
N ASN A 205 -15.41 3.65 40.11
CA ASN A 205 -15.20 3.61 41.56
C ASN A 205 -13.84 4.18 41.97
N PRO A 206 -13.73 4.76 43.19
CA PRO A 206 -12.45 5.19 43.74
C PRO A 206 -11.39 4.08 43.72
N GLY A 207 -10.19 4.41 43.23
CA GLY A 207 -9.08 3.47 43.11
C GLY A 207 -9.07 2.64 41.82
N GLU A 208 -10.05 2.84 40.93
CA GLU A 208 -10.00 2.38 39.54
C GLU A 208 -9.29 3.41 38.64
N ALA A 209 -8.92 3.03 37.42
CA ALA A 209 -8.12 3.88 36.54
C ALA A 209 -8.74 5.27 36.32
N LEU A 210 -7.92 6.31 36.35
CA LEU A 210 -8.35 7.71 36.15
C LEU A 210 -9.38 8.21 37.18
N THR A 211 -9.37 7.69 38.40
CA THR A 211 -10.29 8.12 39.48
C THR A 211 -9.55 8.71 40.67
N LEU A 212 -10.22 9.60 41.39
CA LEU A 212 -9.75 10.06 42.71
C LEU A 212 -9.93 8.94 43.75
N CYS A 213 -8.94 8.81 44.62
CA CYS A 213 -8.93 7.85 45.71
C CYS A 213 -8.91 8.59 47.05
N GLY A 214 -9.95 8.40 47.86
CA GLY A 214 -10.03 8.87 49.24
C GLY A 214 -9.69 7.76 50.22
N HIS A 215 -9.01 8.03 51.34
CA HIS A 215 -8.85 7.05 52.43
C HIS A 215 -8.56 7.71 53.79
N GLY A 216 -8.79 6.98 54.88
CA GLY A 216 -8.49 7.45 56.23
C GLY A 216 -6.99 7.54 56.55
N SER A 217 -6.13 7.04 55.66
CA SER A 217 -4.68 7.06 55.81
C SER A 217 -3.99 7.46 54.49
N PRO A 218 -2.81 8.11 54.56
CA PRO A 218 -1.98 8.36 53.39
C PRO A 218 -1.32 7.07 52.89
N GLY A 219 -0.72 7.12 51.70
CA GLY A 219 0.07 6.01 51.13
C GLY A 219 -0.32 5.61 49.70
N ALA A 220 0.31 4.55 49.20
CA ALA A 220 0.15 4.08 47.82
C ALA A 220 -1.28 3.63 47.47
N ILE A 221 -1.63 3.67 46.18
CA ILE A 221 -2.92 3.20 45.67
C ILE A 221 -2.73 1.85 44.96
N GLU A 222 -2.85 0.76 45.71
CA GLU A 222 -2.68 -0.60 45.19
C GLU A 222 -3.92 -1.10 44.43
N GLY A 223 -5.06 -0.43 44.58
CA GLY A 223 -6.32 -0.73 43.91
C GLY A 223 -7.53 -0.24 44.70
N ARG A 224 -8.73 -0.73 44.36
CA ARG A 224 -9.98 -0.30 45.00
C ARG A 224 -10.00 -0.46 46.51
N SER A 225 -9.43 -1.56 47.04
CA SER A 225 -9.38 -1.83 48.48
C SER A 225 -8.56 -0.80 49.27
N SER A 226 -7.65 -0.08 48.60
CA SER A 226 -6.85 0.98 49.20
C SER A 226 -7.56 2.34 49.21
N CYS A 227 -8.83 2.38 48.81
CA CYS A 227 -9.67 3.56 48.73
C CYS A 227 -11.02 3.30 49.43
N ALA A 228 -11.49 4.28 50.19
CA ALA A 228 -12.78 4.27 50.84
C ALA A 228 -13.69 5.28 50.14
N THR A 229 -14.95 4.90 49.94
CA THR A 229 -15.98 5.84 49.48
C THR A 229 -16.17 6.95 50.53
N THR A 230 -16.53 8.15 50.05
CA THR A 230 -16.80 9.37 50.84
C THR A 230 -15.68 9.89 51.75
N ASN A 231 -14.54 9.22 51.84
CA ASN A 231 -13.44 9.68 52.66
C ASN A 231 -12.68 10.81 51.97
N THR A 232 -12.62 11.97 52.62
CA THR A 232 -11.97 13.17 52.10
C THR A 232 -10.71 13.56 52.88
N GLY A 233 -10.31 12.80 53.90
CA GLY A 233 -9.19 13.15 54.78
C GLY A 233 -7.82 13.02 54.11
N ASN A 234 -7.65 11.97 53.29
CA ASN A 234 -6.48 11.81 52.44
C ASN A 234 -6.92 11.52 51.00
N LEU A 235 -6.33 12.21 50.04
CA LEU A 235 -6.68 12.18 48.64
C LEU A 235 -5.47 11.76 47.80
N GLY A 236 -5.69 10.92 46.80
CA GLY A 236 -4.74 10.55 45.76
C GLY A 236 -5.44 10.40 44.41
N LEU A 237 -4.66 10.19 43.35
CA LEU A 237 -5.17 9.98 41.99
C LEU A 237 -4.69 8.62 41.49
N LYS A 238 -5.62 7.72 41.18
CA LYS A 238 -5.26 6.50 40.47
C LYS A 238 -5.04 6.85 39.00
N GLY A 239 -3.83 6.58 38.52
CA GLY A 239 -3.43 6.76 37.14
C GLY A 239 -4.08 5.74 36.20
N GLY A 240 -3.66 5.75 34.94
CA GLY A 240 -4.23 4.88 33.91
C GLY A 240 -3.96 5.38 32.50
N GLN A 241 -4.21 4.53 31.51
CA GLN A 241 -4.13 4.91 30.09
C GLN A 241 -5.12 6.03 29.78
N ILE A 242 -4.71 6.98 28.93
CA ILE A 242 -5.54 8.15 28.62
C ILE A 242 -6.32 8.04 27.31
N PHE A 243 -5.92 7.12 26.42
CA PHE A 243 -6.69 6.75 25.22
C PHE A 243 -6.75 5.23 25.08
N THR A 244 -7.71 4.77 24.29
CA THR A 244 -7.82 3.39 23.79
C THR A 244 -7.92 3.44 22.27
N THR A 245 -7.59 2.31 21.61
CA THR A 245 -7.67 2.22 20.15
C THR A 245 -8.77 1.26 19.72
N ALA A 246 -9.44 1.56 18.60
CA ALA A 246 -10.44 0.69 17.99
C ALA A 246 -10.20 0.56 16.47
N PRO A 247 -10.47 -0.61 15.86
CA PRO A 247 -10.36 -0.76 14.42
C PRO A 247 -11.58 -0.24 13.69
N GLU A 248 -11.36 0.58 12.67
CA GLU A 248 -12.36 1.04 11.71
C GLU A 248 -11.99 0.56 10.31
N THR A 249 -12.92 -0.10 9.62
CA THR A 249 -12.65 -0.75 8.34
C THR A 249 -13.32 -0.01 7.19
N ALA A 250 -12.49 0.54 6.31
CA ALA A 250 -12.90 1.04 5.02
C ALA A 250 -13.13 -0.12 4.04
N THR A 251 -14.27 -0.13 3.36
CA THR A 251 -14.57 -1.16 2.34
C THR A 251 -14.91 -0.50 1.00
N ARG A 252 -14.44 -1.10 -0.09
CA ARG A 252 -14.80 -0.75 -1.46
C ARG A 252 -15.20 -1.99 -2.24
N ALA A 253 -16.23 -1.89 -3.07
CA ALA A 253 -16.53 -2.92 -4.07
C ALA A 253 -15.58 -2.78 -5.27
N ASN A 254 -15.10 -3.89 -5.80
CA ASN A 254 -14.22 -3.93 -6.99
C ASN A 254 -15.01 -4.08 -8.30
N THR A 255 -16.33 -4.28 -8.22
CA THR A 255 -17.21 -4.45 -9.39
C THR A 255 -17.47 -3.15 -10.15
N ASP A 256 -17.19 -1.99 -9.54
CA ASP A 256 -17.40 -0.67 -10.12
C ASP A 256 -16.26 0.28 -9.74
N THR A 257 -15.55 0.79 -10.75
CA THR A 257 -14.46 1.77 -10.60
C THR A 257 -14.92 3.10 -10.02
N ALA A 258 -16.22 3.41 -10.01
CA ALA A 258 -16.76 4.61 -9.38
C ALA A 258 -16.97 4.47 -7.86
N THR A 259 -16.91 3.25 -7.31
CA THR A 259 -17.16 3.04 -5.88
C THR A 259 -16.00 3.59 -5.06
N ASN A 260 -16.28 4.48 -4.11
CA ASN A 260 -15.30 4.96 -3.13
C ASN A 260 -15.22 4.03 -1.92
N TYR A 261 -14.10 4.11 -1.20
CA TYR A 261 -14.01 3.51 0.13
C TYR A 261 -15.07 4.14 1.05
N LYS A 262 -15.79 3.29 1.79
CA LYS A 262 -16.71 3.70 2.84
C LYS A 262 -16.16 3.28 4.18
N ILE A 263 -15.93 4.25 5.06
CA ILE A 263 -15.55 4.08 6.46
C ILE A 263 -16.40 5.03 7.29
N THR A 264 -16.75 4.63 8.51
CA THR A 264 -17.43 5.51 9.48
C THR A 264 -16.54 5.65 10.69
N ILE A 265 -16.03 6.85 10.93
CA ILE A 265 -15.24 7.19 12.10
C ILE A 265 -16.10 8.02 13.05
N PRO A 266 -16.34 7.56 14.29
CA PRO A 266 -17.07 8.33 15.29
C PRO A 266 -16.43 9.69 15.58
N THR A 267 -17.26 10.68 15.93
CA THR A 267 -16.83 12.10 16.05
C THR A 267 -15.92 12.37 17.25
N ASP A 268 -15.86 11.46 18.21
CA ASP A 268 -15.00 11.49 19.39
C ASP A 268 -13.66 10.76 19.19
N GLN A 269 -13.33 10.40 17.95
CA GLN A 269 -12.13 9.64 17.61
C GLN A 269 -11.17 10.40 16.70
N VAL A 270 -9.89 9.99 16.76
CA VAL A 270 -8.81 10.51 15.92
C VAL A 270 -8.09 9.38 15.17
N PRO A 271 -7.65 9.59 13.91
CA PRO A 271 -7.91 10.76 13.08
C PRO A 271 -9.40 10.88 12.73
N SER A 272 -9.88 12.10 12.46
CA SER A 272 -11.29 12.33 12.15
C SER A 272 -11.66 11.82 10.75
N GLN A 273 -12.95 11.60 10.49
CA GLN A 273 -13.47 11.27 9.16
C GLN A 273 -12.90 12.18 8.05
N LYS A 274 -12.92 13.51 8.27
CA LYS A 274 -12.43 14.51 7.32
C LYS A 274 -10.92 14.42 7.05
N THR A 275 -10.17 13.82 7.98
CA THR A 275 -8.74 13.57 7.81
C THR A 275 -8.52 12.32 6.93
N VAL A 276 -9.35 11.30 7.09
CA VAL A 276 -9.17 9.99 6.45
C VAL A 276 -9.76 9.95 5.03
N ASP A 277 -10.91 10.57 4.78
CA ASP A 277 -11.61 10.49 3.49
C ASP A 277 -10.78 10.94 2.27
N PRO A 278 -10.03 12.06 2.32
CA PRO A 278 -9.19 12.48 1.20
C PRO A 278 -8.10 11.45 0.89
N ASP A 279 -7.45 10.91 1.93
CA ASP A 279 -6.37 9.93 1.77
C ASP A 279 -6.90 8.60 1.20
N LEU A 280 -8.06 8.12 1.66
CA LEU A 280 -8.70 6.93 1.08
C LEU A 280 -9.12 7.16 -0.39
N THR A 281 -9.54 8.38 -0.72
CA THR A 281 -9.87 8.76 -2.10
C THR A 281 -8.64 8.70 -3.00
N ASP A 282 -7.48 9.19 -2.54
CA ASP A 282 -6.25 9.13 -3.31
C ASP A 282 -5.67 7.72 -3.41
N ILE A 283 -5.82 6.88 -2.37
CA ILE A 283 -5.47 5.45 -2.46
C ILE A 283 -6.32 4.74 -3.51
N LYS A 284 -7.62 5.03 -3.61
CA LYS A 284 -8.46 4.51 -4.69
C LYS A 284 -7.93 4.95 -6.07
N LYS A 285 -7.60 6.23 -6.25
CA LYS A 285 -7.05 6.71 -7.54
C LYS A 285 -5.75 6.00 -7.90
N LEU A 286 -4.89 5.75 -6.91
CA LEU A 286 -3.68 4.94 -7.09
C LEU A 286 -4.01 3.51 -7.54
N GLU A 287 -4.98 2.86 -6.93
CA GLU A 287 -5.41 1.51 -7.34
C GLU A 287 -5.92 1.48 -8.78
N ASP A 288 -6.73 2.46 -9.18
CA ASP A 288 -7.22 2.58 -10.56
C ASP A 288 -6.08 2.86 -11.55
N ALA A 289 -5.12 3.71 -11.16
CA ALA A 289 -3.92 4.00 -11.93
C ALA A 289 -3.04 2.77 -12.13
N ILE A 290 -2.81 1.98 -11.08
CA ILE A 290 -2.07 0.72 -11.16
C ILE A 290 -2.77 -0.25 -12.10
N ARG A 291 -4.10 -0.40 -12.01
CA ARG A 291 -4.85 -1.25 -12.94
C ARG A 291 -4.70 -0.81 -14.41
N SER A 292 -4.67 0.50 -14.66
CA SER A 292 -4.43 1.03 -16.00
C SER A 292 -3.01 0.71 -16.50
N ILE A 293 -2.02 0.77 -15.61
CA ILE A 293 -0.63 0.47 -15.90
C ILE A 293 -0.44 -1.03 -16.18
N ASP A 294 -0.98 -1.90 -15.32
CA ASP A 294 -0.88 -3.35 -15.49
C ASP A 294 -1.46 -3.80 -16.85
N LYS A 295 -2.55 -3.16 -17.29
CA LYS A 295 -3.17 -3.43 -18.58
C LYS A 295 -2.26 -3.07 -19.77
N ILE A 296 -1.53 -1.95 -19.71
CA ILE A 296 -0.65 -1.55 -20.82
C ILE A 296 0.66 -2.34 -20.80
N THR A 297 1.19 -2.67 -19.63
CA THR A 297 2.42 -3.46 -19.52
C THR A 297 2.23 -4.91 -19.92
N ALA A 298 1.04 -5.49 -19.71
CA ALA A 298 0.70 -6.81 -20.23
C ALA A 298 0.80 -6.88 -21.76
N GLN A 299 0.57 -5.76 -22.47
CA GLN A 299 0.70 -5.69 -23.93
C GLN A 299 2.16 -5.70 -24.38
N LEU A 300 3.10 -5.31 -23.51
CA LEU A 300 4.53 -5.31 -23.81
C LEU A 300 5.19 -6.71 -23.76
N ASP A 301 4.40 -7.76 -23.50
CA ASP A 301 4.88 -9.13 -23.56
C ASP A 301 5.23 -9.51 -25.01
N LEU A 302 6.53 -9.72 -25.28
CA LEU A 302 7.04 -10.06 -26.59
C LEU A 302 6.37 -11.27 -27.23
N GLU A 303 5.98 -12.27 -26.44
CA GLU A 303 5.29 -13.44 -26.96
C GLU A 303 3.90 -13.06 -27.48
N GLN A 304 3.21 -12.16 -26.78
CA GLN A 304 1.95 -11.59 -27.28
C GLN A 304 2.16 -10.69 -28.49
N ILE A 305 3.23 -9.90 -28.52
CA ILE A 305 3.54 -8.98 -29.63
C ILE A 305 3.82 -9.79 -30.90
N ALA A 306 4.75 -10.76 -30.83
CA ALA A 306 5.11 -11.62 -31.95
C ALA A 306 3.92 -12.44 -32.47
N ASN A 307 2.99 -12.79 -31.58
CA ASN A 307 1.78 -13.50 -31.97
C ASN A 307 0.59 -12.61 -32.34
N SER A 308 0.70 -11.28 -32.19
CA SER A 308 -0.44 -10.38 -32.39
C SER A 308 -0.91 -10.40 -33.84
N ALA A 309 -2.23 -10.55 -34.03
CA ALA A 309 -2.84 -10.54 -35.35
C ALA A 309 -2.58 -9.22 -36.10
N ALA A 310 -2.49 -8.11 -35.35
CA ALA A 310 -2.16 -6.80 -35.89
C ALA A 310 -0.75 -6.77 -36.48
N LEU A 311 0.28 -7.24 -35.76
CA LEU A 311 1.65 -7.28 -36.27
C LEU A 311 1.76 -8.20 -37.48
N LYS A 312 1.14 -9.39 -37.42
CA LYS A 312 1.10 -10.36 -38.53
C LYS A 312 0.43 -9.78 -39.78
N ALA A 313 -0.66 -9.03 -39.63
CA ALA A 313 -1.33 -8.36 -40.74
C ALA A 313 -0.50 -7.21 -41.32
N THR A 314 0.13 -6.39 -40.47
CA THR A 314 1.01 -5.30 -40.92
C THR A 314 2.26 -5.84 -41.63
N ALA A 315 2.86 -6.91 -41.11
CA ALA A 315 3.99 -7.57 -41.75
C ALA A 315 3.59 -8.18 -43.10
N ALA A 316 2.44 -8.87 -43.17
CA ALA A 316 1.92 -9.42 -44.41
C ALA A 316 1.72 -8.37 -45.50
N LYS A 317 1.14 -7.21 -45.15
CA LYS A 317 0.95 -6.10 -46.09
C LYS A 317 2.25 -5.48 -46.57
N ALA A 318 3.24 -5.36 -45.70
CA ALA A 318 4.52 -4.79 -46.08
C ALA A 318 5.37 -5.71 -46.96
N ILE A 319 5.19 -7.03 -46.81
CA ILE A 319 5.90 -8.05 -47.59
C ILE A 319 5.21 -8.31 -48.93
N GLY A 320 3.89 -8.46 -48.93
CA GLY A 320 3.10 -8.84 -50.11
C GLY A 320 2.29 -7.71 -50.78
N GLY A 321 2.35 -6.48 -50.26
CA GLY A 321 1.58 -5.33 -50.74
C GLY A 321 0.22 -5.13 -50.03
N GLU A 322 -0.48 -4.04 -50.32
CA GLU A 322 -1.65 -3.59 -49.54
C GLU A 322 -2.83 -4.60 -49.48
N SER A 323 -2.92 -5.49 -50.48
CA SER A 323 -3.91 -6.57 -50.58
C SER A 323 -3.48 -7.89 -49.93
N ALA A 324 -2.25 -7.98 -49.43
CA ALA A 324 -1.71 -9.20 -48.86
C ALA A 324 -2.28 -9.49 -47.45
N SER A 325 -2.42 -10.78 -47.17
CA SER A 325 -2.96 -11.30 -45.91
C SER A 325 -2.03 -12.35 -45.32
N TYR A 326 -1.95 -12.42 -43.99
CA TYR A 326 -1.22 -13.46 -43.26
C TYR A 326 -1.85 -14.86 -43.43
N SER A 327 -3.01 -14.97 -44.08
CA SER A 327 -3.58 -16.27 -44.48
C SER A 327 -2.90 -16.90 -45.71
N ASP A 328 -2.05 -16.15 -46.42
CA ASP A 328 -1.29 -16.65 -47.56
C ASP A 328 -0.05 -17.44 -47.07
N SER A 329 0.07 -18.71 -47.49
CA SER A 329 1.16 -19.60 -47.07
C SER A 329 2.54 -19.12 -47.52
N ALA A 330 2.65 -18.41 -48.64
CA ALA A 330 3.91 -17.83 -49.10
C ALA A 330 4.35 -16.66 -48.20
N ILE A 331 3.38 -15.93 -47.63
CA ILE A 331 3.60 -14.79 -46.74
C ILE A 331 3.82 -15.26 -45.29
N GLN A 332 3.12 -16.31 -44.85
CA GLN A 332 3.38 -16.95 -43.54
C GLN A 332 4.81 -17.45 -43.41
N ALA A 333 5.41 -17.93 -44.51
CA ALA A 333 6.80 -18.38 -44.49
C ALA A 333 7.82 -17.24 -44.37
N GLN A 334 7.39 -15.98 -44.47
CA GLN A 334 8.25 -14.78 -44.47
C GLN A 334 8.00 -13.85 -43.28
N VAL A 335 6.95 -14.12 -42.47
CA VAL A 335 6.57 -13.40 -41.24
C VAL A 335 6.91 -14.25 -40.03
#